data_AF-A0A969BLJ6-F1
#
_entry.id   AF-A0A969BLJ6-F1
#
_cell.length_a   1.000
_cell.length_b   1.000
_cell.length_c   1.000
_cell.angle_alpha   90.00
_cell.angle_beta   90.00
_cell.angle_gamma   90.00
#
_symmetry.space_group_name_H-M   'P 1'
#
loop_
_entity.id
_entity.type
_entity.pdbx_description
1 polymer ?
#
loop_
_entity_poly.entity_id
_entity_poly.type
_entity_poly.pdbx_seq_one_letter_code
_entity_poly.pdbx_strand_id
1 'polypeptide(L)'
;MKTQRIILGLAITLTSFIMSACLDDPDVPSAGDILNQQLAAVDQTKLASDIDVIDDSLAQWGITPLIEANGVRYTIQEMGSGTKPTLNNIISAHYVGRLLKDGQEGEPFDQHKPGSHSPYFFQT
;
A
#
# COMPACT_ATOMS: atom_id res chain seq x y z
N MET A 1 -21.68 56.34 53.98
CA MET A 1 -22.62 57.33 53.44
C MET A 1 -22.18 57.74 52.04
N LYS A 2 -23.05 57.55 51.02
CA LYS A 2 -23.16 58.30 49.74
C LYS A 2 -21.94 58.28 48.78
N THR A 3 -21.99 58.05 47.47
CA THR A 3 -23.06 57.78 46.48
C THR A 3 -22.39 57.26 45.20
N GLN A 4 -23.09 56.36 44.51
CA GLN A 4 -22.88 55.79 43.17
C GLN A 4 -22.71 56.82 42.03
N ARG A 5 -21.91 56.49 40.99
CA ARG A 5 -22.16 56.86 39.58
C ARG A 5 -21.66 55.77 38.62
N ILE A 6 -22.62 55.17 37.92
CA ILE A 6 -22.47 54.28 36.77
C ILE A 6 -22.16 55.18 35.55
N ILE A 7 -21.12 54.88 34.78
CA ILE A 7 -21.01 55.33 33.38
C ILE A 7 -20.84 54.11 32.47
N LEU A 8 -21.94 53.89 31.76
CA LEU A 8 -22.19 53.10 30.56
C LEU A 8 -21.01 53.17 29.56
N GLY A 9 -20.43 52.02 29.22
CA GLY A 9 -19.37 51.90 28.21
C GLY A 9 -19.38 50.50 27.60
N LEU A 10 -20.36 50.26 26.74
CA LEU A 10 -20.56 49.03 25.98
C LEU A 10 -19.41 48.84 24.96
N ALA A 11 -18.39 48.05 25.32
CA ALA A 11 -17.39 47.57 24.38
C ALA A 11 -17.59 46.06 24.15
N ILE A 12 -18.60 45.72 23.34
CA ILE A 12 -18.76 44.37 22.79
C ILE A 12 -17.64 44.21 21.76
N THR A 13 -16.51 43.65 22.20
CA THR A 13 -15.50 43.16 21.29
C THR A 13 -16.08 41.92 20.62
N LEU A 14 -16.56 42.12 19.40
CA LEU A 14 -16.93 41.06 18.48
C LEU A 14 -15.64 40.29 18.13
N THR A 15 -15.19 39.40 19.02
CA THR A 15 -14.18 38.39 18.70
C THR A 15 -14.78 37.52 17.61
N SER A 16 -14.44 37.89 16.38
CA SER A 16 -14.63 37.11 15.17
C SER A 16 -14.07 35.71 15.45
N PHE A 17 -14.96 34.77 15.72
CA PHE A 17 -14.65 33.35 15.77
C PHE A 17 -14.46 32.94 14.31
N ILE A 18 -13.24 33.18 13.82
CA ILE A 18 -12.78 32.77 12.51
C ILE A 18 -12.96 31.26 12.41
N MET A 19 -13.92 30.86 11.59
CA MET A 19 -14.08 29.52 11.07
C MET A 19 -12.82 29.13 10.30
N SER A 20 -11.80 28.63 10.99
CA SER A 20 -10.78 27.75 10.39
C SER A 20 -11.22 26.32 10.65
N ALA A 21 -12.28 25.90 9.94
CA ALA A 21 -12.46 24.50 9.60
C ALA A 21 -11.57 24.22 8.38
N CYS A 22 -10.26 24.19 8.59
CA CYS A 22 -9.36 23.43 7.73
C CYS A 22 -9.09 22.13 8.47
N LEU A 23 -9.75 21.05 8.03
CA LEU A 23 -9.35 19.68 8.34
C LEU A 23 -8.05 19.39 7.57
N ASP A 24 -6.96 20.02 7.96
CA ASP A 24 -5.66 19.38 7.78
C ASP A 24 -5.59 18.38 8.93
N ASP A 25 -6.03 17.14 8.68
CA ASP A 25 -5.80 16.03 9.61
C ASP A 25 -4.34 15.61 9.45
N PRO A 26 -3.43 15.99 10.37
CA PRO A 26 -2.01 15.70 10.23
C PRO A 26 -1.70 14.22 10.47
N ASP A 27 -2.69 13.40 10.82
CA ASP A 27 -2.49 12.05 11.35
C ASP A 27 -2.96 10.93 10.40
N VAL A 28 -3.22 11.21 9.11
CA VAL A 28 -3.44 10.14 8.12
C VAL A 28 -2.09 9.46 7.85
N PRO A 29 -1.89 8.19 8.25
CA PRO A 29 -0.63 7.50 8.00
C PRO A 29 -0.41 7.39 6.50
N SER A 30 0.78 7.75 6.03
CA SER A 30 1.11 7.57 4.63
C SER A 30 1.11 6.08 4.28
N ALA A 31 0.97 5.73 3.00
CA ALA A 31 1.10 4.33 2.57
C ALA A 31 2.45 3.72 3.00
N GLY A 32 3.50 4.54 3.10
CA GLY A 32 4.80 4.14 3.63
C GLY A 32 4.76 3.83 5.14
N ASP A 33 4.04 4.63 5.92
CA ASP A 33 3.90 4.39 7.37
C ASP A 33 3.08 3.14 7.66
N ILE A 34 2.01 2.90 6.88
CA ILE A 34 1.21 1.68 6.96
C ILE A 34 2.06 0.46 6.62
N LEU A 35 2.85 0.52 5.53
CA LEU A 35 3.75 -0.55 5.14
C LEU A 35 4.79 -0.83 6.24
N ASN A 36 5.42 0.21 6.79
CA ASN A 36 6.42 0.06 7.84
C ASN A 36 5.83 -0.55 9.11
N GLN A 37 4.63 -0.13 9.51
CA GLN A 37 3.91 -0.70 10.64
C GLN A 37 3.57 -2.17 10.42
N GLN A 38 3.11 -2.54 9.22
CA GLN A 38 2.80 -3.92 8.88
C GLN A 38 4.05 -4.80 8.86
N LEU A 39 5.16 -4.30 8.27
CA LEU A 39 6.44 -4.99 8.25
C LEU A 39 7.00 -5.21 9.67
N ALA A 40 6.82 -4.25 10.58
CA ALA A 40 7.21 -4.39 11.98
C ALA A 40 6.43 -5.49 12.73
N ALA A 41 5.22 -5.81 12.29
CA ALA A 41 4.39 -6.88 12.87
C ALA A 41 4.66 -8.27 12.26
N VAL A 42 5.51 -8.36 11.23
CA VAL A 42 5.87 -9.64 10.59
C VAL A 42 6.69 -10.50 11.55
N ASP A 43 6.33 -11.79 11.64
CA ASP A 43 7.17 -12.80 12.31
C ASP A 43 8.51 -12.91 11.57
N GLN A 44 9.55 -12.36 12.18
CA GLN A 44 10.89 -12.29 11.60
C GLN A 44 11.52 -13.67 11.40
N THR A 45 11.15 -14.67 12.23
CA THR A 45 11.66 -16.04 12.07
C THR A 45 11.06 -16.68 10.83
N LYS A 46 9.74 -16.49 10.64
CA LYS A 46 9.06 -16.99 9.46
C LYS A 46 9.53 -16.27 8.19
N LEU A 47 9.70 -14.95 8.25
CA LEU A 47 10.22 -14.16 7.14
C LEU A 47 11.61 -14.63 6.70
N ALA A 48 12.54 -14.83 7.65
CA ALA A 48 13.87 -15.34 7.34
C ALA A 48 13.81 -16.73 6.68
N SER A 49 12.99 -17.63 7.24
CA SER A 49 12.79 -18.96 6.66
C SER A 49 12.18 -18.90 5.25
N ASP A 50 11.24 -17.99 4.99
CA ASP A 50 10.62 -17.84 3.67
C ASP A 50 11.60 -17.24 2.67
N ILE A 51 12.45 -16.31 3.10
CA ILE A 51 13.55 -15.75 2.29
C ILE A 51 14.52 -16.84 1.85
N ASP A 52 14.96 -17.70 2.77
CA ASP A 52 15.88 -18.80 2.44
C ASP A 52 15.26 -19.75 1.40
N VAL A 53 13.99 -20.14 1.59
CA VAL A 53 13.29 -21.02 0.63
C VAL A 53 13.13 -20.34 -0.75
N ILE A 54 12.87 -19.04 -0.78
CA ILE A 54 12.81 -18.26 -2.02
C ILE A 54 14.16 -18.27 -2.73
N ASP A 55 15.25 -17.97 -2.03
CA ASP A 55 16.57 -17.86 -2.64
C ASP A 55 17.08 -19.24 -3.12
N ASP A 56 16.86 -20.30 -2.36
CA ASP A 56 17.15 -21.68 -2.76
C ASP A 56 16.37 -22.09 -4.01
N SER A 57 15.07 -21.79 -4.06
CA SER A 57 14.22 -22.14 -5.21
C SER A 57 14.65 -21.40 -6.47
N LEU A 58 14.98 -20.11 -6.36
CA LEU A 58 15.48 -19.31 -7.48
C LEU A 58 16.82 -19.84 -7.99
N ALA A 59 17.73 -20.20 -7.09
CA ALA A 59 19.01 -20.80 -7.44
C ALA A 59 18.82 -22.16 -8.14
N GLN A 60 17.96 -23.02 -7.61
CA GLN A 60 17.63 -24.32 -8.19
C GLN A 60 17.06 -24.19 -9.61
N TRP A 61 16.24 -23.17 -9.86
CA TRP A 61 15.66 -22.91 -11.18
C TRP A 61 16.55 -22.08 -12.10
N GLY A 62 17.73 -21.66 -11.63
CA GLY A 62 18.65 -20.82 -12.40
C GLY A 62 18.11 -19.43 -12.71
N ILE A 63 17.25 -18.88 -11.86
CA ILE A 63 16.64 -17.56 -12.02
C ILE A 63 17.43 -16.53 -11.23
N THR A 64 17.89 -15.46 -11.91
CA THR A 64 18.46 -14.28 -11.26
C THR A 64 17.43 -13.15 -11.26
N PRO A 65 16.76 -12.85 -10.13
CA PRO A 65 15.72 -11.83 -10.09
C PRO A 65 16.27 -10.41 -9.92
N LEU A 66 15.44 -9.43 -10.28
CA LEU A 66 15.53 -8.07 -9.76
C LEU A 66 14.84 -8.04 -8.38
N ILE A 67 15.45 -7.33 -7.41
CA ILE A 67 14.97 -7.24 -6.03
C ILE A 67 14.59 -5.80 -5.73
N GLU A 68 13.36 -5.56 -5.30
CA GLU A 68 12.89 -4.24 -4.86
C GLU A 68 13.23 -3.96 -3.39
N ALA A 69 13.17 -2.68 -2.99
CA ALA A 69 13.46 -2.26 -1.61
C ALA A 69 12.56 -2.90 -0.56
N ASN A 70 11.33 -3.32 -0.94
CA ASN A 70 10.38 -4.02 -0.07
C ASN A 70 10.61 -5.55 -0.03
N GLY A 71 11.60 -6.08 -0.75
CA GLY A 71 11.92 -7.51 -0.80
C GLY A 71 11.21 -8.32 -1.90
N VAL A 72 10.32 -7.70 -2.68
CA VAL A 72 9.70 -8.36 -3.85
C VAL A 72 10.77 -8.70 -4.87
N ARG A 73 10.74 -9.95 -5.36
CA ARG A 73 11.67 -10.47 -6.37
C ARG A 73 10.90 -10.75 -7.66
N TYR A 74 11.39 -10.25 -8.79
CA TYR A 74 10.73 -10.45 -10.08
C TYR A 74 11.72 -10.60 -11.24
N THR A 75 11.24 -11.19 -12.34
CA THR A 75 11.91 -11.14 -13.63
C THR A 75 10.93 -10.65 -14.67
N ILE A 76 11.43 -9.94 -15.69
CA ILE A 76 10.63 -9.56 -16.84
C ILE A 76 11.02 -10.49 -17.98
N GLN A 77 10.12 -11.41 -18.33
CA GLN A 77 10.34 -12.36 -19.42
C GLN A 77 10.23 -11.67 -20.79
N GLU A 78 9.27 -10.76 -20.93
CA GLU A 78 9.03 -9.99 -22.15
C GLU A 78 8.63 -8.55 -21.77
N MET A 79 9.32 -7.57 -22.35
CA MET A 79 9.01 -6.15 -22.15
C MET A 79 7.87 -5.73 -23.07
N GLY A 80 6.76 -5.26 -22.48
CA GLY A 80 5.69 -4.62 -23.23
C GLY A 80 6.06 -3.21 -23.71
N SER A 81 5.40 -2.74 -24.76
CA SER A 81 5.56 -1.37 -25.30
C SER A 81 4.46 -0.39 -24.87
N GLY A 82 3.53 -0.84 -24.02
CA GLY A 82 2.42 -0.02 -23.54
C GLY A 82 2.82 0.96 -22.43
N THR A 83 1.87 1.81 -22.03
CA THR A 83 2.06 2.72 -20.90
C THR A 83 2.27 1.94 -19.61
N LYS A 84 3.30 2.29 -18.84
CA LYS A 84 3.53 1.73 -17.51
C LYS A 84 2.35 2.09 -16.58
N PRO A 85 1.69 1.11 -15.94
CA PRO A 85 0.61 1.41 -15.01
C PRO A 85 1.12 2.14 -13.76
N THR A 86 0.25 2.94 -13.17
CA THR A 86 0.39 3.66 -11.89
C THR A 86 -0.71 3.22 -10.94
N LEU A 87 -0.58 3.53 -9.64
CA LEU A 87 -1.54 3.10 -8.61
C LEU A 87 -3.00 3.49 -8.95
N ASN A 88 -3.23 4.64 -9.58
CA ASN A 88 -4.58 5.08 -9.94
C ASN A 88 -5.19 4.35 -11.15
N ASN A 89 -4.51 3.40 -11.77
CA ASN A 89 -5.01 2.69 -12.94
C ASN A 89 -5.76 1.42 -12.55
N ILE A 90 -6.79 1.10 -13.34
CA ILE A 90 -7.42 -0.22 -13.34
C ILE A 90 -6.69 -1.05 -14.40
N ILE A 91 -6.12 -2.19 -14.00
CA ILE A 91 -5.40 -3.09 -14.92
C ILE A 91 -6.16 -4.38 -15.14
N SER A 92 -5.96 -4.99 -16.31
CA SER A 92 -6.37 -6.36 -16.62
C SER A 92 -5.12 -7.21 -16.79
N ALA A 93 -5.07 -8.37 -16.13
CA ALA A 93 -3.92 -9.25 -16.14
C ALA A 93 -4.34 -10.72 -16.22
N HIS A 94 -3.61 -11.50 -17.03
CA HIS A 94 -3.62 -12.96 -16.94
C HIS A 94 -2.55 -13.39 -15.95
N TYR A 95 -2.91 -14.27 -15.02
CA TYR A 95 -2.01 -14.69 -13.95
C TYR A 95 -2.26 -16.14 -13.53
N VAL A 96 -1.25 -16.73 -12.90
CA VAL A 96 -1.33 -18.02 -12.21
C VAL A 96 -0.58 -17.86 -10.88
N GLY A 97 -1.31 -18.00 -9.78
CA GLY A 97 -0.75 -18.04 -8.43
C GLY A 97 -0.43 -19.47 -8.04
N ARG A 98 0.82 -19.71 -7.61
CA ARG A 98 1.28 -20.99 -7.04
C ARG A 98 1.98 -20.74 -5.71
N LEU A 99 1.87 -21.68 -4.79
CA LEU A 99 2.67 -21.64 -3.57
C LEU A 99 4.07 -22.15 -3.89
N LEU A 100 5.09 -21.52 -3.28
CA LEU A 100 6.47 -21.89 -3.54
C LEU A 100 6.79 -23.34 -3.18
N LYS A 101 6.15 -23.88 -2.13
CA LYS A 101 6.26 -25.29 -1.75
C LYS A 101 5.89 -26.25 -2.89
N ASP A 102 5.00 -25.81 -3.78
CA ASP A 102 4.55 -26.60 -4.91
C ASP A 102 5.33 -26.20 -6.20
N GLY A 103 6.10 -25.11 -6.17
CA GLY A 103 7.06 -24.72 -7.20
C GLY A 103 6.42 -24.25 -8.52
N GLN A 104 7.20 -24.28 -9.61
CA GLN A 104 6.68 -23.96 -10.96
C GLN A 104 5.70 -25.01 -11.49
N GLU A 105 5.73 -26.22 -10.93
CA GLU A 105 4.94 -27.38 -11.38
C GLU A 105 3.70 -27.65 -10.51
N GLY A 106 3.61 -27.02 -9.35
CA GLY A 106 2.56 -27.23 -8.36
C GLY A 106 1.20 -26.69 -8.76
N GLU A 107 0.11 -27.36 -8.43
CA GLU A 107 -1.24 -26.93 -8.84
C GLU A 107 -1.54 -25.46 -8.47
N PRO A 108 -2.17 -24.68 -9.37
CA PRO A 108 -2.53 -23.30 -9.07
C PRO A 108 -3.48 -23.21 -7.87
N PHE A 109 -3.20 -22.31 -6.93
CA PHE A 109 -4.16 -21.97 -5.87
C PHE A 109 -5.18 -20.92 -6.35
N ASP A 110 -4.78 -20.10 -7.32
CA ASP A 110 -5.63 -19.13 -8.00
C ASP A 110 -5.10 -18.87 -9.42
N GLN A 111 -5.97 -18.50 -10.36
CA GLN A 111 -5.57 -18.20 -11.74
C GLN A 111 -6.64 -17.43 -12.52
N HIS A 112 -6.19 -16.54 -13.40
CA HIS A 112 -7.02 -15.97 -14.46
C HIS A 112 -6.37 -16.24 -15.82
N LYS A 113 -6.95 -17.17 -16.58
CA LYS A 113 -6.44 -17.61 -17.90
C LYS A 113 -7.09 -16.84 -19.05
N PRO A 114 -6.38 -16.68 -20.18
CA PRO A 114 -6.97 -16.19 -21.42
C PRO A 114 -8.23 -16.99 -21.78
N GLY A 115 -9.32 -16.29 -22.13
CA GLY A 115 -10.60 -16.91 -22.49
C GLY A 115 -11.56 -17.20 -21.31
N SER A 116 -11.19 -16.85 -20.08
CA SER A 116 -12.16 -16.80 -18.97
C SER A 116 -13.14 -15.62 -19.19
N HIS A 117 -14.45 -15.88 -19.14
CA HIS A 117 -15.50 -14.97 -19.64
C HIS A 117 -15.70 -13.67 -18.84
N SER A 118 -14.94 -13.41 -17.78
CA SER A 118 -14.96 -12.13 -17.06
C SER A 118 -13.56 -11.57 -16.92
N PRO A 119 -13.29 -10.34 -17.39
CA PRO A 119 -12.04 -9.67 -17.11
C PRO A 119 -11.89 -9.52 -15.59
N TYR A 120 -10.76 -9.98 -15.05
CA TYR A 120 -10.41 -9.72 -13.66
C TYR A 120 -9.63 -8.40 -13.61
N PHE A 121 -10.15 -7.46 -12.82
CA PHE A 121 -9.59 -6.12 -12.70
C PHE A 121 -8.99 -5.92 -11.33
N PHE A 122 -7.79 -5.35 -11.30
CA PHE A 122 -7.13 -4.94 -10.06
C PHE A 122 -7.13 -3.41 -9.98
N GLN A 123 -7.40 -2.89 -8.79
CA GLN A 123 -7.10 -1.50 -8.44
C GLN A 123 -5.77 -1.51 -7.71
N THR A 124 -4.81 -0.77 -8.25
CA THR A 124 -3.46 -0.67 -7.70
C THR A 124 -3.32 0.42 -6.64
#